data_AF-A0A357XYC9-F1
#
_entry.id   AF-A0A357XYC9-F1
#
_cell.length_a   1.000
_cell.length_b   1.000
_cell.length_c   1.000
_cell.angle_alpha   90.00
_cell.angle_beta   90.00
_cell.angle_gamma   90.00
#
_symmetry.space_group_name_H-M   'P 1'
#
loop_
_entity.id
_entity.type
_entity.pdbx_description
1 polymer ?
#
loop_
_entity_poly.entity_id
_entity_poly.type
_entity_poly.pdbx_seq_one_letter_code
_entity_poly.pdbx_strand_id
1 'polypeptide(L)'
;MSRSLEYPDNSPRVPGTPRAGELEELYRLAESVEEPLRTTLMEILDRSAEGMRKRRRMFECIQESLCQLRLDMKYILFDLEATRRERDDYRRRLEEYD
;
A
#
# COMPACT_ATOMS: atom_id res chain seq x y z
N MET A 1 -20.50 9.47 -25.82
CA MET A 1 -20.92 9.19 -24.43
C MET A 1 -19.87 8.27 -23.80
N SER A 2 -18.89 8.84 -23.11
CA SER A 2 -17.85 8.08 -22.42
C SER A 2 -18.45 7.54 -21.12
N ARG A 3 -18.77 6.25 -21.08
CA ARG A 3 -19.07 5.56 -19.82
C ARG A 3 -17.76 5.47 -19.04
N SER A 4 -17.63 6.27 -17.98
CA SER A 4 -16.61 6.07 -16.96
C SER A 4 -16.76 4.65 -16.43
N LEU A 5 -15.77 3.81 -16.72
CA LEU A 5 -15.68 2.47 -16.16
C LEU A 5 -15.31 2.66 -14.69
N GLU A 6 -16.29 2.62 -13.79
CA GLU A 6 -16.03 2.51 -12.36
C GLU A 6 -15.34 1.17 -12.13
N TYR A 7 -14.01 1.21 -12.00
CA TYR A 7 -13.28 0.04 -11.52
C TYR A 7 -13.69 -0.17 -10.06
N PRO A 8 -14.12 -1.38 -9.67
CA PRO A 8 -14.31 -1.68 -8.25
C PRO A 8 -13.00 -1.40 -7.53
N ASP A 9 -13.07 -0.71 -6.39
CA ASP A 9 -11.91 -0.42 -5.54
C ASP A 9 -11.31 -1.75 -5.05
N ASN A 10 -10.36 -2.26 -5.84
CA ASN A 10 -9.64 -3.49 -5.57
C ASN A 10 -8.32 -3.19 -4.84
N SER A 11 -8.20 -1.99 -4.25
CA SER A 11 -7.06 -1.65 -3.41
C SER A 11 -7.00 -2.65 -2.26
N PRO A 12 -5.83 -3.26 -2.00
CA PRO A 12 -5.70 -4.25 -0.94
C PRO A 12 -6.17 -3.63 0.38
N ARG A 13 -7.26 -4.19 0.93
CA ARG A 13 -7.84 -3.71 2.19
C ARG A 13 -6.76 -3.78 3.26
N VAL A 14 -6.43 -2.62 3.84
CA VAL A 14 -5.49 -2.58 4.97
C VAL A 14 -6.12 -3.34 6.14
N PRO A 15 -5.45 -4.38 6.68
CA PRO A 15 -5.99 -5.14 7.80
C PRO A 15 -6.28 -4.24 9.01
N GLY A 16 -7.46 -4.42 9.62
CA GLY A 16 -7.85 -3.65 10.80
C GLY A 16 -8.38 -2.24 10.53
N THR A 17 -8.71 -1.89 9.28
CA THR A 17 -9.49 -0.69 8.97
C THR A 17 -10.99 -0.99 8.94
N PRO A 18 -11.83 -0.14 9.55
CA PRO A 18 -13.29 -0.23 9.41
C PRO A 18 -13.68 -0.11 7.94
N ARG A 19 -14.77 -0.77 7.55
CA ARG A 19 -15.36 -0.54 6.23
C ARG A 19 -15.86 0.90 6.13
N ALA A 20 -16.06 1.36 4.90
CA ALA A 20 -16.70 2.65 4.65
C ALA A 20 -18.04 2.71 5.40
N GLY A 21 -18.23 3.77 6.19
CA GLY A 21 -19.45 3.99 6.99
C GLY A 21 -19.49 3.30 8.37
N GLU A 22 -18.71 2.25 8.63
CA GLU A 22 -18.77 1.54 9.94
C GLU A 22 -18.36 2.45 11.10
N LEU A 23 -17.29 3.24 10.92
CA LEU A 23 -16.83 4.16 11.96
C LEU A 23 -17.85 5.28 12.21
N GLU A 24 -18.48 5.78 11.15
CA GLU A 24 -19.52 6.82 11.23
C GLU A 24 -20.79 6.30 11.90
N GLU A 25 -21.16 5.05 11.66
CA GLU A 25 -22.22 4.37 12.41
C GLU A 25 -21.88 4.25 13.89
N LEU A 26 -20.64 3.87 14.24
CA LEU A 26 -20.19 3.81 15.63
C LEU A 26 -20.24 5.17 16.35
N TYR A 27 -19.86 6.25 15.67
CA TYR A 27 -19.97 7.61 16.21
C TYR A 27 -21.44 7.99 16.46
N ARG A 28 -22.34 7.74 15.50
CA ARG A 28 -23.78 7.99 15.69
C ARG A 28 -24.37 7.21 16.87
N LEU A 29 -23.98 5.94 17.03
CA LEU A 29 -24.38 5.11 18.16
C LEU A 29 -23.87 5.69 19.48
N ALA A 30 -22.61 6.11 19.55
CA ALA A 30 -22.04 6.71 20.75
C ALA A 30 -22.71 8.04 21.13
N GLU A 31 -23.09 8.86 20.16
CA GLU A 31 -23.83 10.11 20.40
C GLU A 31 -25.23 9.86 21.01
N SER A 32 -25.86 8.73 20.71
CA SER A 32 -27.18 8.38 21.24
C SER A 32 -27.16 7.95 22.72
N VAL A 33 -25.98 7.78 23.32
CA VAL A 33 -25.81 7.39 24.72
C VAL A 33 -25.95 8.61 25.65
N GLU A 34 -26.49 8.40 26.85
CA GLU A 34 -26.61 9.42 27.89
C GLU A 34 -25.28 9.64 28.64
N GLU A 35 -25.12 10.79 29.28
CA GLU A 35 -23.94 11.05 30.12
C GLU A 35 -23.97 10.20 31.40
N PRO A 36 -22.81 9.86 31.98
CA PRO A 36 -21.44 10.24 31.58
C PRO A 36 -20.78 9.27 30.57
N LEU A 37 -21.47 8.17 30.22
CA LEU A 37 -20.89 7.09 29.41
C LEU A 37 -20.57 7.55 27.98
N ARG A 38 -21.38 8.46 27.43
CA ARG A 38 -21.14 9.08 26.13
C ARG A 38 -19.74 9.67 26.04
N THR A 39 -19.34 10.50 27.01
CA THR A 39 -18.02 11.15 27.01
C THR A 39 -16.90 10.11 26.92
N THR A 40 -16.93 9.08 27.76
CA THR A 40 -15.92 8.01 27.75
C THR A 40 -15.89 7.23 26.44
N LEU A 41 -17.06 6.93 25.85
CA LEU A 41 -17.14 6.22 24.57
C LEU A 41 -16.56 7.04 23.42
N MET A 42 -16.87 8.34 23.37
CA MET A 42 -16.33 9.25 22.36
C MET A 42 -14.80 9.33 22.44
N GLU A 43 -14.23 9.44 23.64
CA GLU A 43 -12.77 9.45 23.83
C GLU A 43 -12.08 8.16 23.35
N ILE A 44 -12.69 7.00 23.61
CA ILE A 44 -12.16 5.69 23.16
C ILE A 44 -12.25 5.59 21.64
N LEU A 45 -13.39 6.00 21.06
CA LEU A 45 -13.61 5.99 19.62
C LEU A 45 -12.61 6.89 18.90
N ASP A 46 -12.37 8.10 19.39
CA ASP A 46 -11.40 9.04 18.80
C ASP A 46 -10.00 8.48 18.80
N ARG A 47 -9.56 7.91 19.94
CA ARG A 47 -8.24 7.27 20.05
C ARG A 47 -8.10 6.08 19.12
N SER A 48 -9.15 5.26 18.99
CA SER A 48 -9.18 4.10 18.10
C SER A 48 -9.12 4.53 16.63
N ALA A 49 -9.93 5.53 16.25
CA ALA A 49 -9.95 6.11 14.92
C ALA A 49 -8.59 6.70 14.53
N GLU A 50 -7.94 7.42 15.45
CA GLU A 50 -6.60 7.94 15.24
C GLU A 50 -5.58 6.81 15.06
N GLY A 51 -5.63 5.76 15.89
CA GLY A 51 -4.78 4.57 15.77
C GLY A 51 -4.97 3.83 14.44
N MET A 52 -6.20 3.71 13.95
CA MET A 52 -6.50 3.14 12.62
C MET A 52 -5.93 4.01 11.49
N ARG A 53 -6.11 5.34 11.55
CA ARG A 53 -5.53 6.27 10.56
C ARG A 53 -4.00 6.21 10.53
N LYS A 54 -3.34 6.12 11.69
CA LYS A 54 -1.88 5.96 11.79
C LYS A 54 -1.40 4.66 11.16
N ARG A 55 -2.05 3.54 11.47
CA ARG A 55 -1.72 2.24 10.87
C ARG A 55 -1.89 2.25 9.35
N ARG A 56 -2.99 2.84 8.86
CA ARG A 56 -3.22 2.99 7.41
C ARG A 56 -2.06 3.71 6.73
N ARG A 57 -1.65 4.88 7.23
CA ARG A 57 -0.52 5.64 6.67
C ARG A 57 0.79 4.85 6.66
N MET A 58 1.06 4.10 7.73
CA MET A 58 2.25 3.25 7.81
C MET A 58 2.20 2.12 6.76
N PHE A 59 1.05 1.47 6.58
CA PHE A 59 0.87 0.45 5.55
C PHE A 59 1.01 1.02 4.13
N GLU A 60 0.45 2.21 3.87
CA GLU A 60 0.60 2.90 2.59
C GLU A 60 2.08 3.17 2.29
N CYS A 61 2.83 3.72 3.25
CA CYS A 61 4.28 3.94 3.12
C CYS A 61 5.07 2.64 2.89
N ILE A 62 4.73 1.56 3.59
CA ILE A 62 5.34 0.24 3.38
C ILE A 62 5.06 -0.26 1.96
N GLN A 63 3.81 -0.14 1.48
CA GLN A 63 3.45 -0.55 0.13
C GLN A 63 4.22 0.25 -0.93
N GLU A 64 4.34 1.56 -0.75
CA GLU A 64 5.14 2.43 -1.62
C GLU A 64 6.61 2.00 -1.64
N SER A 65 7.20 1.76 -0.46
CA SER A 65 8.59 1.33 -0.32
C SER A 65 8.85 -0.04 -0.96
N LEU A 66 7.91 -0.98 -0.81
CA LEU A 66 7.99 -2.30 -1.45
C LEU A 66 7.83 -2.20 -2.98
N CYS A 67 6.94 -1.34 -3.47
CA CYS A 67 6.79 -1.07 -4.89
C CYS A 67 8.08 -0.50 -5.47
N GLN A 68 8.73 0.43 -4.76
CA GLN A 68 10.02 0.98 -5.15
C GLN A 68 11.10 -0.10 -5.19
N LEU A 69 11.25 -0.88 -4.11
CA LEU A 69 12.23 -1.97 -4.04
C LEU A 69 12.04 -2.98 -5.18
N ARG A 70 10.78 -3.30 -5.52
CA ARG A 70 10.47 -4.20 -6.63
C ARG A 70 10.92 -3.62 -7.98
N LEU A 71 10.86 -2.31 -8.18
CA LEU A 71 11.40 -1.66 -9.38
C LEU A 71 12.93 -1.69 -9.36
N ASP A 72 13.55 -1.39 -8.23
CA ASP A 72 15.01 -1.41 -8.07
C ASP A 72 15.58 -2.80 -8.39
N MET A 73 14.92 -3.87 -7.92
CA MET A 73 15.27 -5.25 -8.26
C MET A 73 15.17 -5.53 -9.78
N LYS A 74 14.16 -4.97 -10.46
CA LYS A 74 14.05 -5.11 -11.92
C LYS A 74 15.20 -4.43 -12.65
N TYR A 75 15.65 -3.26 -12.19
CA TYR A 75 16.79 -2.57 -12.78
C TYR A 75 18.08 -3.38 -12.62
N ILE A 76 18.33 -3.92 -11.41
CA ILE A 76 19.50 -4.77 -11.17
C ILE A 76 19.52 -5.98 -12.12
N LEU A 77 18.38 -6.64 -12.30
CA LEU A 77 18.29 -7.79 -13.20
C LEU A 77 18.51 -7.40 -14.66
N PHE A 78 18.02 -6.22 -15.08
CA PHE A 78 18.25 -5.70 -16.42
C PHE A 78 19.73 -5.41 -16.67
N ASP A 79 20.39 -4.72 -15.73
CA ASP A 79 21.81 -4.38 -15.84
C ASP A 79 22.69 -5.63 -15.82
N LEU A 80 22.32 -6.63 -15.01
CA LEU A 80 23.01 -7.93 -15.00
C LEU A 80 22.90 -8.64 -16.35
N GLU A 81 21.74 -8.60 -16.98
CA GLU A 81 21.56 -9.23 -18.30
C GLU A 81 22.30 -8.48 -19.41
N ALA A 82 22.33 -7.14 -19.35
CA ALA A 82 23.13 -6.32 -20.25
C ALA A 82 24.63 -6.67 -20.15
N THR A 83 25.17 -6.71 -18.93
CA THR A 83 26.59 -7.06 -18.70
C THR A 83 26.93 -8.49 -19.10
N ARG A 84 26.01 -9.45 -18.92
CA ARG A 84 26.18 -10.82 -19.42
C ARG A 84 26.25 -10.87 -20.93
N ARG A 85 25.34 -10.18 -21.62
CA ARG A 85 25.32 -10.12 -23.08
C ARG A 85 26.60 -9.50 -23.63
N GLU A 86 27.05 -8.38 -23.06
CA GLU A 86 28.31 -7.74 -23.44
C GLU A 86 29.51 -8.67 -23.26
N ARG A 87 29.60 -9.35 -22.11
CA ARG A 87 30.66 -10.34 -21.85
C ARG A 87 30.65 -11.47 -22.89
N ASP A 88 29.47 -11.98 -23.21
CA ASP A 88 29.34 -13.10 -24.16
C ASP A 88 29.66 -12.66 -25.60
N ASP A 89 29.36 -11.42 -25.96
CA ASP A 89 29.81 -10.81 -27.23
C ASP A 89 31.34 -10.65 -27.26
N TYR A 90 31.97 -10.21 -26.16
CA TYR A 90 33.43 -10.11 -26.08
C TYR A 90 34.13 -11.46 -26.16
N ARG A 91 33.59 -12.50 -25.51
CA ARG A 91 34.14 -13.86 -25.59
C ARG A 91 34.09 -14.41 -27.01
N ARG A 92 32.94 -14.28 -27.69
CA ARG A 92 32.80 -14.70 -29.09
C ARG A 92 33.81 -14.02 -30.00
N ARG A 93 34.05 -12.72 -29.81
CA ARG A 93 35.08 -12.01 -30.57
C ARG A 93 36.48 -12.56 -30.30
N LEU A 94 36.83 -12.84 -29.05
CA LEU A 94 38.15 -13.41 -28.73
C LEU A 94 38.35 -14.79 -29.39
N GLU A 95 37.32 -15.64 -29.38
CA GLU A 95 37.34 -16.94 -30.05
C GLU A 95 37.43 -16.84 -31.58
N GLU A 96 37.00 -15.73 -32.19
CA GLU A 96 37.16 -15.48 -33.64
C GLU A 96 38.57 -14.98 -34.03
N TYR A 97 39.36 -14.47 -33.07
CA TYR A 97 40.72 -13.97 -33.31
C TYR A 97 41.82 -15.01 -33.06
N ASP A 98 41.51 -16.10 -32.35
CA ASP A 98 42.39 -17.27 -32.13
C ASP A 98 42.27 -18.31 -33.27
#